data_AF-A0A2T5J969-F1
#
_entry.id   AF-A0A2T5J969-F1
#
_cell.length_a   1.000
_cell.length_b   1.000
_cell.length_c   1.000
_cell.angle_alpha   90.00
_cell.angle_beta   90.00
_cell.angle_gamma   90.00
#
_symmetry.space_group_name_H-M   'P 1'
#
loop_
_entity.id
_entity.type
_entity.pdbx_description
1 polymer ?
#
loop_
_entity_poly.entity_id
_entity_poly.type
_entity_poly.pdbx_seq_one_letter_code
_entity_poly.pdbx_strand_id
1 'polypeptide(L)' 'MTEKLAAHYENRTYYFYIVDKKPGELSIRMYDTPYIFIRKNDTWENHSTNKMAMTGPLIQIVAETAGAE' A
#
# COMPACT_ATOMS: atom_id res chain seq x y z
N MET A 1 -7.79 11.93 12.01
CA MET A 1 -6.32 11.84 12.13
C MET A 1 -5.88 10.72 11.21
N THR A 2 -4.92 10.94 10.33
CA THR A 2 -4.43 9.90 9.42
C THR A 2 -3.46 9.01 10.19
N GLU A 3 -3.82 7.77 10.46
CA GLU A 3 -2.99 6.84 11.24
C GLU A 3 -1.69 6.53 10.48
N LYS A 4 -0.55 6.63 11.18
CA LYS A 4 0.76 6.28 10.64
C LYS A 4 1.02 4.81 10.92
N LEU A 5 1.16 4.02 9.87
CA LEU A 5 1.45 2.59 9.93
C LEU A 5 2.90 2.31 9.50
N ALA A 6 3.38 1.13 9.87
CA ALA A 6 4.73 0.67 9.57
C ALA A 6 4.68 -0.73 8.96
N ALA A 7 5.09 -0.85 7.70
CA ALA A 7 5.29 -2.12 7.02
C ALA A 7 6.77 -2.53 7.12
N HIS A 8 7.03 -3.74 7.60
CA HIS A 8 8.38 -4.29 7.72
C HIS A 8 8.64 -5.23 6.54
N TYR A 9 9.62 -4.88 5.69
CA TYR A 9 9.99 -5.71 4.54
C TYR A 9 11.51 -5.78 4.42
N GLU A 10 12.03 -7.01 4.35
CA GLU A 10 13.45 -7.32 4.47
C GLU A 10 14.06 -6.67 5.72
N ASN A 11 15.11 -5.86 5.57
CA ASN A 11 15.78 -5.13 6.65
C ASN A 11 15.34 -3.66 6.73
N ARG A 12 14.17 -3.31 6.21
CA ARG A 12 13.67 -1.93 6.15
C ARG A 12 12.27 -1.80 6.73
N THR A 13 12.02 -0.66 7.35
CA THR A 13 10.69 -0.27 7.82
C THR A 13 10.16 0.84 6.91
N TYR A 14 8.98 0.64 6.34
CA TYR A 14 8.30 1.56 5.44
C TYR A 14 7.14 2.19 6.17
N TYR A 15 7.24 3.50 6.43
CA TYR A 15 6.16 4.25 7.08
C TYR A 15 5.20 4.84 6.05
N PHE A 16 3.90 4.62 6.27
CA PHE A 16 2.88 5.14 5.38
C PHE A 16 1.62 5.56 6.14
N TYR A 17 0.77 6.31 5.45
CA TYR A 17 -0.54 6.72 5.93
C TYR A 17 -1.60 6.17 4.99
N ILE A 18 -2.72 5.68 5.54
CA ILE A 18 -3.89 5.33 4.73
C ILE A 18 -4.58 6.63 4.30
N VAL A 19 -4.71 6.84 3.00
CA VAL A 19 -5.45 7.96 2.42
C VAL A 19 -6.91 7.59 2.21
N ASP A 20 -7.15 6.41 1.63
CA ASP A 20 -8.49 5.87 1.39
C ASP A 20 -8.44 4.34 1.33
N LYS A 21 -9.52 3.68 1.72
CA LYS A 21 -9.64 2.21 1.69
C LYS A 21 -11.03 1.82 1.21
N LYS A 22 -11.09 1.14 0.06
CA LYS A 22 -12.31 0.62 -0.55
C LYS A 22 -12.17 -0.89 -0.83
N PRO A 23 -13.27 -1.62 -1.04
CA PRO A 23 -13.20 -3.00 -1.52
C PRO A 23 -12.40 -3.08 -2.84
N GLY A 24 -11.26 -3.78 -2.80
CA GLY A 24 -10.38 -3.94 -3.95
C GLY A 24 -9.51 -2.74 -4.33
N GLU A 25 -9.49 -1.66 -3.55
CA GLU A 25 -8.62 -0.50 -3.77
C GLU A 25 -8.09 0.07 -2.45
N LEU A 26 -6.78 0.28 -2.37
CA LEU A 26 -6.11 0.86 -1.22
C LEU A 26 -5.25 2.05 -1.67
N SER A 27 -5.55 3.23 -1.16
CA SER A 27 -4.75 4.44 -1.40
C SER A 27 -3.93 4.78 -0.16
N ILE A 28 -2.62 4.92 -0.33
CA ILE A 28 -1.71 5.30 0.75
C ILE A 28 -0.83 6.48 0.35
N ARG A 29 -0.20 7.09 1.35
CA ARG A 29 0.89 8.06 1.17
C ARG A 29 2.11 7.57 1.92
N MET A 30 3.20 7.35 1.20
CA MET A 30 4.49 6.88 1.72
C MET A 30 5.57 7.88 1.32
N TYR A 31 6.24 8.51 2.29
CA TYR A 31 7.27 9.54 2.06
C TYR A 31 6.83 10.62 1.05
N ASP A 32 5.65 11.20 1.28
CA ASP A 32 5.00 12.18 0.39
C ASP A 32 4.64 11.71 -1.03
N THR A 33 4.87 10.44 -1.33
CA THR A 33 4.47 9.82 -2.60
C THR A 33 3.14 9.09 -2.42
N PRO A 34 2.10 9.46 -3.20
CA PRO A 34 0.85 8.72 -3.21
C PRO A 34 1.01 7.41 -3.98
N TYR A 35 0.49 6.33 -3.44
CA TYR A 35 0.37 5.04 -4.11
C TYR A 35 -1.08 4.56 -4.04
N ILE A 36 -1.54 4.00 -5.15
CA ILE A 36 -2.83 3.31 -5.24
C ILE A 36 -2.53 1.85 -5.55
N PHE A 37 -3.12 0.95 -4.78
CA PHE A 37 -3.07 -0.48 -5.01
C PHE A 37 -4.47 -0.97 -5.35
N ILE A 38 -4.55 -1.91 -6.29
CA ILE A 38 -5.80 -2.53 -6.70
C ILE A 38 -5.70 -4.03 -6.57
N ARG A 39 -6.80 -4.65 -6.15
CA ARG A 39 -6.89 -6.10 -6.03
C ARG A 39 -7.31 -6.71 -7.36
N LYS A 40 -6.49 -7.61 -7.89
CA LYS A 40 -6.79 -8.43 -9.08
C LYS A 40 -6.49 -9.89 -8.78
N ASN A 41 -7.46 -10.78 -9.07
CA ASN A 41 -7.29 -12.22 -8.91
C ASN A 41 -6.68 -12.60 -7.55
N ASP A 42 -7.22 -12.04 -6.46
CA ASP A 42 -6.73 -12.21 -5.08
C ASP A 42 -5.33 -11.68 -4.74
N THR A 43 -4.70 -10.92 -5.64
CA THR A 43 -3.41 -10.26 -5.37
C THR A 43 -3.52 -8.75 -5.42
N TRP A 44 -2.75 -8.06 -4.59
CA TRP A 44 -2.62 -6.61 -4.64
C TRP A 44 -1.54 -6.19 -5.63
N GLU A 45 -1.89 -5.32 -6.56
CA GLU A 45 -1.00 -4.80 -7.60
C GLU A 45 -0.94 -3.28 -7.56
N ASN A 46 0.12 -2.70 -8.15
CA ASN A 46 0.15 -1.26 -8.39
C ASN A 46 -0.97 -0.86 -9.35
N HIS A 47 -1.63 0.25 -9.06
CA HIS A 47 -2.40 0.94 -10.08
C HIS A 47 -1.46 1.50 -11.16
N SER A 48 -1.91 1.50 -12.41
CA SER A 48 -1.12 1.95 -13.56
C SER A 48 -0.76 3.44 -13.53
N THR A 49 -1.45 4.23 -12.68
CA THR A 49 -1.20 5.67 -12.51
C THR A 49 -0.12 5.98 -11.47
N ASN A 50 0.40 4.98 -10.75
CA ASN A 50 1.48 5.20 -9.80
C ASN A 50 2.74 5.63 -10.56
N LYS A 51 3.36 6.74 -10.13
CA LYS A 51 4.59 7.25 -10.77
C LYS A 51 5.76 6.28 -10.67
N MET A 52 5.77 5.43 -9.64
CA MET A 52 6.76 4.39 -9.42
C MET A 52 6.05 3.11 -8.99
N ALA A 53 6.51 1.98 -9.49
CA ALA A 53 5.99 0.69 -9.07
C ALA A 53 6.63 0.26 -7.74
N MET A 54 5.79 -0.15 -6.80
CA MET A 54 6.22 -0.86 -5.60
C MET A 54 6.32 -2.37 -5.90
N THR A 55 7.20 -3.09 -5.22
CA THR A 55 7.33 -4.54 -5.43
C THR A 55 6.11 -5.28 -4.88
N GLY A 56 5.69 -6.36 -5.54
CA GLY A 56 4.54 -7.16 -5.12
C GLY A 56 4.55 -7.58 -3.65
N PRO A 57 5.67 -8.12 -3.12
CA PRO A 57 5.76 -8.49 -1.70
C PRO A 57 5.57 -7.31 -0.75
N LEU A 58 6.11 -6.13 -1.08
CA LEU A 58 5.94 -4.94 -0.24
C LEU A 58 4.49 -4.43 -0.29
N ILE A 59 3.85 -4.47 -1.46
CA ILE A 59 2.42 -4.11 -1.60
C ILE A 59 1.57 -5.01 -0.72
N GLN A 60 1.81 -6.32 -0.75
CA GLN A 60 1.09 -7.29 0.06
C GLN A 60 1.20 -6.96 1.56
N ILE A 61 2.43 -6.74 2.05
CA ILE A 61 2.67 -6.40 3.46
C ILE A 61 1.98 -5.09 3.83
N VAL A 62 2.03 -4.08 2.96
CA VAL A 62 1.35 -2.80 3.17
C VAL A 62 -0.17 -2.96 3.24
N ALA A 63 -0.75 -3.77 2.35
CA ALA A 63 -2.18 -4.06 2.33
C ALA A 63 -2.63 -4.82 3.59
N GLU A 64 -1.87 -5.83 4.02
CA GLU A 64 -2.09 -6.57 5.26
C GLU A 64 -2.00 -5.64 6.48
N THR A 65 -0.96 -4.81 6.54
CA THR A 65 -0.76 -3.82 7.62
C THR A 65 -1.92 -2.82 7.66
N ALA A 66 -2.48 -2.44 6.51
CA ALA A 66 -3.63 -1.55 6.40
C ALA A 66 -4.99 -2.23 6.72
N GLY A 67 -4.99 -3.54 6.96
CA GLY A 67 -6.20 -4.35 7.11
C GLY A 67 -7.10 -4.23 5.87
N ALA A 68 -6.50 -4.28 4.68
CA ALA A 68 -7.22 -4.33 3.42
C ALA A 68 -7.47 -5.81 3.06
N GLU A 69 -8.72 -6.25 3.22
CA GLU A 69 -9.14 -7.64 3.03
C GLU A 69 -9.30 -8.05 1.57
#